data_AF-A0A953SQ61-F1
#
_entry.id   AF-A0A953SQ61-F1
#
_cell.length_a   1.000
_cell.length_b   1.000
_cell.length_c   1.000
_cell.angle_alpha   90.00
_cell.angle_beta   90.00
_cell.angle_gamma   90.00
#
_symmetry.space_group_name_H-M   'P 1'
#
loop_
_entity.id
_entity.type
_entity.pdbx_description
1 polymer ?
#
loop_
_entity_poly.entity_id
_entity_poly.type
_entity_poly.pdbx_seq_one_letter_code
_entity_poly.pdbx_strand_id
1 'polypeptide(L)'
;MMDNLSLQKFAQFLKQSREDHEVTLEQISKRTKIDIKYLKALEEGDFSVMPEVYVRAFIKSIAETIGLNPEHVLAKYETAKKGESKVAEDLNEKVEELQKPKTENKLEFVSTNLLDQKHSSPDNSIYIK
;
A
#
# COMPACT_ATOMS: atom_id res chain seq x y z
N MET A 1 -32.64 -1.46 1.80
CA MET A 1 -31.41 -0.84 2.32
C MET A 1 -30.30 -1.83 2.06
N MET A 2 -29.24 -1.46 1.31
CA MET A 2 -28.06 -2.33 1.19
C MET A 2 -27.51 -2.57 2.59
N ASP A 3 -27.17 -3.81 2.90
CA ASP A 3 -26.56 -4.16 4.18
C ASP A 3 -25.18 -3.50 4.29
N ASN A 4 -25.15 -2.35 4.98
CA ASN A 4 -23.95 -1.54 5.20
C ASN A 4 -22.89 -2.34 5.99
N LEU A 5 -23.31 -3.31 6.80
CA LEU A 5 -22.40 -4.09 7.65
C LEU A 5 -21.40 -4.92 6.83
N SER A 6 -21.85 -5.53 5.72
CA SER A 6 -20.99 -6.38 4.88
C SER A 6 -19.90 -5.56 4.18
N LEU A 7 -20.23 -4.36 3.67
CA LEU A 7 -19.26 -3.43 3.08
C LEU A 7 -18.28 -2.86 4.10
N GLN A 8 -18.75 -2.55 5.32
CA GLN A 8 -17.89 -2.08 6.41
C GLN A 8 -16.86 -3.14 6.82
N LYS A 9 -17.26 -4.41 6.90
CA LYS A 9 -16.32 -5.52 7.13
C LYS A 9 -15.28 -5.64 6.02
N PHE A 10 -15.68 -5.44 4.77
CA PHE A 10 -14.73 -5.44 3.65
C PHE A 10 -13.73 -4.27 3.72
N ALA A 11 -14.20 -3.06 4.06
CA ALA A 11 -13.33 -1.90 4.25
C ALA A 11 -12.29 -2.15 5.37
N GLN A 12 -12.73 -2.72 6.49
CA GLN A 12 -11.84 -3.11 7.59
C GLN A 12 -10.84 -4.19 7.15
N PHE A 13 -11.26 -5.18 6.36
CA PHE A 13 -10.37 -6.18 5.78
C PHE A 13 -9.28 -5.56 4.90
N LEU A 14 -9.63 -4.59 4.03
CA LEU A 14 -8.63 -3.89 3.21
C LEU A 14 -7.59 -3.16 4.08
N LYS A 15 -8.07 -2.42 5.08
CA LYS A 15 -7.20 -1.69 6.01
C LYS A 15 -6.27 -2.63 6.77
N GLN A 16 -6.82 -3.69 7.37
CA GLN A 16 -6.05 -4.66 8.13
C GLN A 16 -5.01 -5.35 7.24
N SER A 17 -5.41 -5.78 6.05
CA SER A 17 -4.49 -6.41 5.09
C SER A 17 -3.33 -5.47 4.74
N ARG A 18 -3.59 -4.18 4.53
CA ARG A 18 -2.54 -3.20 4.26
C ARG A 18 -1.60 -3.05 5.46
N GLU A 19 -2.15 -2.93 6.66
CA GLU A 19 -1.37 -2.76 7.90
C GLU A 19 -0.51 -3.99 8.22
N ASP A 20 -1.04 -5.20 8.00
CA ASP A 20 -0.31 -6.47 8.18
C ASP A 20 0.87 -6.61 7.20
N HIS A 21 0.80 -5.95 6.04
CA HIS A 21 1.89 -5.90 5.06
C HIS A 21 2.81 -4.67 5.26
N GLU A 22 2.62 -3.91 6.33
CA GLU A 22 3.42 -2.73 6.68
C GLU A 22 3.46 -1.64 5.59
N VAL A 23 2.41 -1.55 4.76
CA VAL A 23 2.32 -0.57 3.68
C VAL A 23 1.50 0.65 4.13
N THR A 24 1.97 1.87 3.88
CA THR A 24 1.20 3.09 4.18
C THR A 24 0.35 3.54 3.01
N LEU A 25 -0.71 4.31 3.27
CA LEU A 25 -1.54 4.91 2.23
C LEU A 25 -0.73 5.84 1.30
N GLU A 26 0.28 6.54 1.84
CA GLU A 26 1.20 7.38 1.06
C GLU A 26 2.04 6.55 0.09
N GLN A 27 2.51 5.37 0.50
CA GLN A 27 3.26 4.47 -0.37
C GLN A 27 2.37 3.95 -1.53
N ILE A 28 1.12 3.56 -1.24
CA ILE A 28 0.16 3.15 -2.27
C ILE A 28 -0.13 4.31 -3.22
N SER A 29 -0.40 5.51 -2.68
CA SER A 29 -0.66 6.71 -3.47
C SER A 29 0.53 7.05 -4.39
N LYS A 30 1.77 7.00 -3.86
CA LYS A 30 2.98 7.27 -4.63
C LYS A 30 3.17 6.29 -5.79
N ARG A 31 2.87 5.01 -5.58
CA ARG A 31 3.02 3.93 -6.57
C ARG A 31 1.92 3.94 -7.63
N THR A 32 0.68 4.13 -7.23
CA THR A 32 -0.52 4.00 -8.09
C THR A 32 -0.99 5.33 -8.69
N LYS A 33 -0.52 6.45 -8.13
CA LYS A 33 -1.01 7.82 -8.43
C LYS A 33 -2.46 8.07 -8.03
N ILE A 34 -3.06 7.18 -7.25
CA ILE A 34 -4.38 7.41 -6.65
C ILE A 34 -4.22 8.42 -5.52
N ASP A 35 -5.05 9.45 -5.51
CA ASP A 35 -5.09 10.44 -4.42
C ASP A 35 -5.40 9.73 -3.10
N ILE A 36 -4.61 10.05 -2.06
CA ILE A 36 -4.69 9.41 -0.74
C ILE A 36 -6.11 9.49 -0.15
N LYS A 37 -6.86 10.56 -0.45
CA LYS A 37 -8.24 10.73 0.04
C LYS A 37 -9.17 9.60 -0.42
N TYR A 38 -8.94 9.06 -1.61
CA TYR A 38 -9.74 7.98 -2.17
C TYR A 38 -9.39 6.63 -1.57
N LEU A 39 -8.10 6.38 -1.31
CA LEU A 39 -7.67 5.18 -0.60
C LEU A 39 -8.22 5.16 0.83
N LYS A 40 -8.16 6.32 1.52
CA LYS A 40 -8.75 6.50 2.84
C LYS A 40 -10.26 6.25 2.83
N ALA A 41 -10.99 6.80 1.86
CA ALA A 41 -12.43 6.58 1.73
C ALA A 41 -12.78 5.08 1.57
N LEU A 42 -12.00 4.31 0.80
CA LEU A 42 -12.19 2.86 0.68
C LEU A 42 -11.99 2.12 2.01
N GLU A 43 -10.97 2.50 2.80
CA GLU A 43 -10.70 1.90 4.12
C GLU A 43 -11.70 2.35 5.20
N GLU A 44 -12.38 3.48 5.01
CA GLU A 44 -13.47 3.98 5.87
C GLU A 44 -14.85 3.48 5.42
N GLY A 45 -14.91 2.71 4.33
CA GLY A 45 -16.14 2.15 3.78
C GLY A 45 -17.03 3.16 3.04
N ASP A 46 -16.50 4.33 2.70
CA ASP A 46 -17.18 5.32 1.88
C ASP A 46 -16.88 5.09 0.39
N PHE A 47 -17.57 4.10 -0.18
CA PHE A 47 -17.49 3.77 -1.61
C PHE A 47 -18.28 4.74 -2.50
N SER A 48 -19.02 5.69 -1.91
CA SER A 48 -19.94 6.57 -2.63
C SER A 48 -19.27 7.80 -3.24
N VAL A 49 -18.07 8.14 -2.78
CA VAL A 49 -17.29 9.33 -3.22
C VAL A 49 -16.79 9.26 -4.65
N MET A 50 -16.91 8.10 -5.32
CA MET A 50 -16.44 7.89 -6.68
C MET A 50 -17.35 6.93 -7.46
N PRO A 51 -17.38 7.03 -8.79
CA PRO A 51 -18.09 6.04 -9.62
C PRO A 51 -17.56 4.63 -9.39
N GLU A 52 -18.46 3.65 -9.48
CA GLU A 52 -18.18 2.22 -9.24
C GLU A 52 -16.95 1.68 -9.99
N VAL A 53 -16.75 2.12 -11.24
CA VAL A 53 -15.62 1.68 -12.06
C VAL A 53 -14.28 2.01 -11.38
N TYR A 54 -14.18 3.16 -10.71
CA TYR A 54 -12.98 3.57 -9.99
C TYR A 54 -12.82 2.82 -8.67
N VAL A 55 -13.92 2.55 -7.95
CA VAL A 55 -13.87 1.71 -6.73
C VAL A 55 -13.20 0.38 -7.03
N ARG A 56 -13.68 -0.30 -8.08
CA ARG A 56 -13.16 -1.61 -8.50
C ARG A 56 -11.69 -1.53 -8.93
N ALA A 57 -11.32 -0.50 -9.70
CA ALA A 57 -9.94 -0.30 -10.14
C ALA A 57 -8.99 -0.03 -8.97
N PHE A 58 -9.42 0.76 -7.98
CA PHE A 58 -8.60 1.12 -6.83
C PHE A 58 -8.45 -0.05 -5.85
N ILE A 59 -9.49 -0.87 -5.67
CA ILE A 59 -9.41 -2.11 -4.89
C ILE A 59 -8.35 -3.05 -5.47
N LYS A 60 -8.34 -3.25 -6.80
CA LYS A 60 -7.29 -4.03 -7.46
C LYS A 60 -5.90 -3.43 -7.24
N SER A 61 -5.79 -2.11 -7.38
CA SER A 61 -4.52 -1.39 -7.21
C SER A 61 -3.96 -1.51 -5.78
N ILE A 62 -4.82 -1.48 -4.76
CA ILE A 62 -4.42 -1.72 -3.36
C ILE A 62 -3.91 -3.16 -3.22
N ALA A 63 -4.70 -4.15 -3.67
CA ALA A 63 -4.35 -5.57 -3.56
C ALA A 63 -3.00 -5.88 -4.25
N GLU A 64 -2.80 -5.42 -5.48
CA GLU A 64 -1.54 -5.57 -6.21
C GLU A 64 -0.37 -4.88 -5.50
N THR A 65 -0.62 -3.74 -4.85
CA THR A 65 0.43 -3.00 -4.16
C THR A 65 0.92 -3.73 -2.92
N ILE A 66 0.02 -4.37 -2.18
CA ILE A 66 0.33 -5.11 -0.96
C ILE A 66 0.58 -6.61 -1.20
N GLY A 67 0.59 -7.07 -2.46
CA GLY A 67 0.94 -8.45 -2.81
C GLY A 67 -0.20 -9.47 -2.68
N LEU A 68 -1.45 -9.02 -2.57
CA LEU A 68 -2.62 -9.90 -2.60
C LEU A 68 -3.07 -10.17 -4.04
N ASN A 69 -3.85 -11.25 -4.22
CA ASN A 69 -4.50 -11.53 -5.49
C ASN A 69 -5.66 -10.53 -5.74
N PRO A 70 -5.59 -9.67 -6.77
CA PRO A 70 -6.57 -8.62 -7.00
C PRO A 70 -7.96 -9.14 -7.37
N GLU A 71 -8.05 -10.28 -8.07
CA GLU A 71 -9.34 -10.86 -8.43
C GLU A 71 -10.05 -11.45 -7.20
N HIS A 72 -9.30 -12.03 -6.26
CA HIS A 72 -9.87 -12.54 -5.00
C HIS A 72 -10.38 -11.40 -4.12
N VAL A 73 -9.61 -10.32 -3.99
CA VAL A 73 -10.01 -9.14 -3.21
C VAL A 73 -11.23 -8.47 -3.85
N LEU A 74 -11.25 -8.33 -5.18
CA LEU A 74 -12.43 -7.79 -5.89
C LEU A 74 -13.65 -8.68 -5.69
N ALA A 75 -13.51 -10.01 -5.78
CA ALA A 75 -14.63 -10.92 -5.54
C ALA A 75 -15.22 -10.76 -4.13
N LYS A 76 -14.37 -10.57 -3.11
CA LYS A 76 -14.83 -10.25 -1.74
C LYS A 76 -15.63 -8.95 -1.69
N TYR A 77 -15.20 -7.90 -2.39
CA TYR A 77 -15.95 -6.65 -2.51
C TYR A 77 -17.33 -6.86 -3.14
N GLU A 78 -17.40 -7.58 -4.27
CA GLU A 78 -18.66 -7.83 -4.98
C GLU A 78 -19.65 -8.63 -4.13
N THR A 79 -19.15 -9.61 -3.38
CA THR A 79 -19.95 -10.41 -2.42
C THR A 79 -20.44 -9.54 -1.26
N ALA A 80 -19.57 -8.72 -0.68
CA ALA A 80 -19.93 -7.77 0.38
C ALA A 80 -20.99 -6.76 -0.09
N LYS A 81 -20.86 -6.25 -1.33
CA LYS A 81 -21.81 -5.31 -1.94
C LYS A 81 -23.20 -5.91 -2.16
N LYS A 82 -23.29 -7.23 -2.42
CA LYS A 82 -24.57 -7.95 -2.52
C LYS A 82 -25.21 -8.23 -1.15
N GLY A 83 -24.54 -7.92 -0.05
CA GLY A 83 -24.99 -8.27 1.31
C GLY A 83 -24.87 -9.77 1.60
N GLU A 84 -24.11 -10.50 0.79
CA GLU A 84 -23.89 -11.92 0.96
C GLU A 84 -22.66 -12.11 1.85
N SER A 85 -22.83 -12.63 3.07
CA SER A 85 -21.71 -12.98 3.96
C SER A 85 -21.09 -14.36 3.67
N LYS A 86 -21.40 -14.98 2.52
CA LYS A 86 -20.84 -16.28 2.15
C LYS A 86 -19.48 -16.08 1.48
N VAL A 87 -18.40 -16.15 2.25
CA VAL A 87 -17.10 -16.83 1.98
C VAL A 87 -16.16 -16.39 3.12
N ALA A 88 -16.38 -16.94 4.31
CA ALA A 88 -15.50 -16.71 5.46
C ALA A 88 -14.47 -17.84 5.69
N GLU A 89 -14.50 -18.96 4.96
CA GLU A 89 -13.74 -20.14 5.41
C GLU A 89 -12.83 -20.86 4.41
N ASP A 90 -12.81 -20.58 3.10
CA ASP A 90 -12.23 -21.58 2.17
C ASP A 90 -11.02 -21.17 1.30
N LEU A 91 -10.21 -20.16 1.66
CA LEU A 91 -9.00 -19.83 0.85
C LEU A 91 -7.74 -19.46 1.64
N ASN A 92 -7.71 -19.68 2.96
CA ASN A 92 -6.51 -19.41 3.78
C ASN A 92 -5.50 -20.57 3.83
N GLU A 93 -5.66 -21.65 3.04
CA GLU A 93 -4.81 -22.86 3.16
C GLU A 93 -3.94 -23.21 1.95
N LYS A 94 -3.78 -22.36 0.92
CA LYS A 94 -3.00 -22.78 -0.27
C LYS A 94 -2.07 -21.76 -0.93
N VAL A 95 -1.55 -20.78 -0.19
CA VAL A 95 -0.55 -19.83 -0.74
C VAL A 95 0.77 -19.77 0.03
N GLU A 96 1.07 -20.76 0.86
CA GLU A 96 2.36 -20.87 1.57
C GLU A 96 3.41 -21.73 0.83
N GLU A 97 3.14 -22.17 -0.40
CA GLU A 97 4.10 -22.96 -1.18
C GLU A 97 4.33 -22.37 -2.57
N LEU A 98 5.55 -21.86 -2.80
CA LEU A 98 6.12 -21.24 -4.01
C LEU A 98 5.85 -19.71 -4.13
N GLN A 99 6.71 -18.81 -3.62
CA GLN A 99 8.08 -18.58 -4.10
C GLN A 99 9.01 -17.96 -3.03
N LYS A 100 10.14 -18.65 -2.84
CA LYS A 100 11.38 -18.20 -2.19
C LYS A 100 11.96 -16.91 -2.84
N PRO A 101 12.79 -16.12 -2.12
CA PRO A 101 13.35 -14.87 -2.63
C PRO A 101 14.22 -15.10 -3.86
N LYS A 102 13.91 -14.40 -4.96
CA LYS A 102 14.80 -14.24 -6.11
C LYS A 102 15.25 -12.79 -6.22
N THR A 103 16.43 -12.56 -5.66
CA THR A 103 17.53 -11.76 -6.23
C THR A 103 17.32 -10.26 -6.47
N GLU A 104 18.03 -9.48 -5.66
CA GLU A 104 18.78 -8.27 -6.00
C GLU A 104 18.37 -7.51 -7.28
N ASN A 105 17.78 -6.32 -7.09
CA ASN A 105 18.14 -5.20 -7.95
C ASN A 105 18.61 -4.03 -7.07
N LYS A 106 19.93 -3.89 -7.08
CA LYS A 106 20.75 -2.84 -6.49
C LYS A 106 20.37 -1.49 -7.08
N LEU A 107 19.82 -0.59 -6.26
CA LEU A 107 20.02 0.86 -6.41
C LEU A 107 20.32 1.44 -5.03
N GLU A 108 21.62 1.48 -4.74
CA GLU A 108 22.23 2.27 -3.69
C GLU A 108 21.83 3.74 -3.85
N PHE A 109 21.24 4.34 -2.82
CA PHE A 109 21.58 5.72 -2.46
C PHE A 109 21.87 5.73 -0.98
N VAL A 110 23.17 5.62 -0.70
CA VAL A 110 23.76 5.52 0.63
C VAL A 110 23.49 6.81 1.40
N SER A 111 22.66 6.72 2.43
CA SER A 111 22.70 7.64 3.57
C SER A 111 23.90 7.25 4.43
N THR A 112 25.08 7.84 4.20
CA THR A 112 26.18 7.79 5.17
C THR A 112 26.28 9.13 5.88
N ASN A 113 25.98 9.08 7.18
CA ASN A 113 26.44 10.04 8.16
C ASN A 113 27.97 9.99 8.30
N LEU A 114 28.57 11.19 8.39
CA LEU A 114 29.62 11.61 9.33
C LEU A 114 30.91 10.77 9.43
N LEU A 115 32.01 11.30 8.88
CA LEU A 115 33.35 11.15 9.45
C LEU A 115 34.11 12.48 9.40
N ASP A 116 34.54 12.92 10.58
CA ASP A 116 35.50 13.98 10.85
C ASP A 116 36.77 13.88 9.99
N GLN A 117 37.21 15.01 9.45
CA GLN A 117 38.64 15.26 9.25
C GLN A 117 39.04 16.50 10.05
N LYS A 118 39.68 16.26 11.20
CA LYS A 118 40.57 17.22 11.86
C LYS A 118 41.73 17.52 10.90
N HIS A 119 42.02 18.79 10.64
CA HIS A 119 43.21 19.47 11.14
C HIS A 119 43.39 20.85 10.48
N SER A 120 43.50 21.85 11.36
CA SER A 120 44.45 22.97 11.30
C SER A 120 44.35 23.98 10.14
N SER A 121 43.90 25.20 10.48
CA SER A 121 44.53 26.45 10.01
C SER A 121 46.07 26.30 10.02
N PRO A 122 46.82 26.89 9.07
CA PRO A 122 47.09 28.32 9.19
C PRO A 122 47.30 29.13 7.89
N ASP A 123 47.12 30.42 8.11
CA ASP A 123 47.87 31.58 7.59
C ASP A 123 47.53 32.27 6.25
N ASN A 124 47.03 33.47 6.48
CA ASN A 124 47.23 34.74 5.80
C ASN A 124 48.37 34.81 4.75
N SER A 125 48.02 35.10 3.50
CA SER A 125 48.91 35.84 2.60
C SER A 125 48.12 36.59 1.52
N ILE A 126 47.81 37.84 1.85
CA ILE A 126 47.97 39.04 1.03
C ILE A 126 48.20 38.80 -0.48
N TYR A 127 47.21 39.16 -1.31
CA TYR A 127 47.44 39.46 -2.72
C TYR A 127 47.60 40.98 -2.89
N ILE A 128 48.82 41.42 -3.18
CA ILE A 128 49.13 42.70 -3.83
C ILE A 128 49.72 42.36 -5.19
N LYS A 129 49.12 42.89 -6.26
CA LYS A 129 49.81 43.37 -7.46
C LYS A 129 48.87 44.25 -8.27
#